data_AF-A0A1Q5H099-F1
#
_entry.id   AF-A0A1Q5H099-F1
#
_cell.length_a   1.000
_cell.length_b   1.000
_cell.length_c   1.000
_cell.angle_alpha   90.00
_cell.angle_beta   90.00
_cell.angle_gamma   90.00
#
_symmetry.space_group_name_H-M   'P 1'
#
loop_
_entity.id
_entity.type
_entity.pdbx_description
1 polymer ?
#
loop_
_entity_poly.entity_id
_entity_poly.type
_entity_poly.pdbx_seq_one_letter_code
_entity_poly.pdbx_strand_id
1 'polypeptide(L)' 'MQETTDLTGTSAEATFGYCHWHKGPSGTAVMVQAVEQGSGPGAALYACAPCREQCDLTPYSEQP' A
#
# COMPACT_ATOMS: atom_id res chain seq x y z
N MET A 1 21.80 24.99 -27.70
CA MET A 1 22.09 23.68 -27.09
C MET A 1 20.85 23.32 -26.30
N GLN A 2 20.11 22.31 -26.75
CA GLN A 2 18.83 21.87 -26.20
C GLN A 2 19.11 20.57 -25.46
N GLU A 3 18.88 20.52 -24.15
CA GLU A 3 18.87 19.31 -23.30
C GLU A 3 18.37 19.80 -21.93
N THR A 4 17.33 19.30 -21.29
CA THR A 4 16.77 17.96 -21.31
C THR A 4 15.28 18.06 -20.96
N THR A 5 14.46 17.34 -21.71
CA THR A 5 13.03 17.16 -21.48
C THR A 5 12.83 16.60 -20.07
N ASP A 6 12.14 17.38 -19.23
CA ASP A 6 11.52 16.89 -17.99
C ASP A 6 10.61 15.73 -18.38
N LEU A 7 11.02 14.51 -18.02
CA LEU A 7 10.17 13.35 -18.13
C LEU A 7 9.08 13.51 -17.08
N THR A 8 8.03 14.24 -17.49
CA THR A 8 6.71 14.21 -16.88
C THR A 8 6.14 12.80 -17.06
N GLY A 9 6.67 11.87 -16.27
CA GLY A 9 5.91 10.71 -15.88
C GLY A 9 4.78 11.26 -15.03
N THR A 10 3.65 11.56 -15.66
CA THR A 10 2.38 11.73 -14.95
C THR A 10 2.14 10.41 -14.21
N SER A 11 2.70 10.31 -13.01
CA SER A 11 2.45 9.19 -12.12
C SER A 11 1.05 9.46 -11.63
N ALA A 12 0.08 8.95 -12.39
CA ALA A 12 -1.34 8.95 -12.07
C ALA A 12 -1.48 8.79 -10.56
N GLU A 13 -1.77 9.91 -9.89
CA GLU A 13 -1.83 10.13 -8.44
C GLU A 13 -1.50 8.86 -7.66
N ALA A 14 -0.22 8.46 -7.69
CA ALA A 14 0.16 7.16 -7.17
C ALA A 14 -0.07 7.28 -5.67
N THR A 15 -1.19 6.72 -5.21
CA THR A 15 -1.57 6.77 -3.81
C THR A 15 -0.55 5.89 -3.11
N PHE A 16 0.54 6.51 -2.65
CA PHE A 16 1.60 5.82 -1.95
C PHE A 16 1.06 5.41 -0.59
N GLY A 17 0.61 4.17 -0.48
CA GLY A 17 0.27 3.56 0.80
C GLY A 17 1.54 3.14 1.56
N TYR A 18 1.40 2.90 2.86
CA TYR A 18 2.49 2.39 3.70
C TYR A 18 2.33 0.89 3.93
N CYS A 19 3.34 0.09 3.56
CA CYS A 19 3.35 -1.34 3.84
C CYS A 19 3.85 -1.59 5.27
N HIS A 20 3.04 -2.26 6.08
CA HIS A 20 3.39 -2.57 7.47
C HIS A 20 4.37 -3.75 7.62
N TRP A 21 4.51 -4.59 6.58
CA TRP A 21 5.40 -5.75 6.60
C TRP A 21 6.86 -5.37 6.36
N HIS A 22 7.16 -4.65 5.27
CA HIS A 22 8.52 -4.16 5.01
C HIS A 22 8.78 -2.76 5.60
N LYS A 23 7.77 -2.14 6.21
CA LYS A 23 7.85 -0.85 6.91
C LYS A 23 8.30 0.32 6.02
N GLY A 24 7.67 0.46 4.85
CA GLY A 24 8.02 1.51 3.90
C GLY A 24 6.92 1.86 2.89
N PRO A 25 7.10 2.94 2.11
CA PRO A 25 6.14 3.36 1.10
C PRO A 25 6.02 2.31 -0.02
N SER A 26 4.82 2.16 -0.57
CA SER A 26 4.57 1.33 -1.73
C SER A 26 3.31 1.77 -2.47
N GLY A 27 3.41 1.92 -3.79
CA GLY A 27 2.26 2.23 -4.65
C GLY A 27 1.25 1.09 -4.82
N THR A 28 1.51 -0.10 -4.25
CA THR A 28 0.62 -1.26 -4.32
C THR A 28 0.11 -1.71 -2.95
N ALA A 29 0.32 -0.89 -1.92
CA ALA A 29 -0.14 -1.17 -0.56
C ALA A 29 -1.67 -1.07 -0.48
N VAL A 30 -2.31 -2.19 -0.14
CA VAL A 30 -3.76 -2.30 0.08
C VAL A 30 -4.05 -2.81 1.48
N MET A 31 -5.24 -2.52 2.01
CA MET A 31 -5.65 -3.01 3.33
C MET A 31 -5.73 -4.54 3.31
N VAL A 32 -5.16 -5.20 4.30
CA VAL A 32 -5.19 -6.67 4.47
C VAL A 32 -5.75 -7.09 5.83
N GLN A 33 -5.84 -6.17 6.79
CA GLN A 33 -6.40 -6.46 8.10
C GLN A 33 -6.95 -5.19 8.74
N ALA A 34 -8.15 -5.28 9.30
CA ALA A 34 -8.68 -4.32 10.25
C ALA A 34 -8.47 -4.86 11.67
N VAL A 35 -7.81 -4.07 12.52
CA VAL A 35 -7.56 -4.36 13.94
C VAL A 35 -8.54 -3.52 14.74
N GLU A 36 -9.67 -4.13 15.11
CA GLU A 36 -10.65 -3.53 16.00
C GLU A 36 -10.06 -3.47 17.42
N GLN A 37 -10.00 -2.29 18.03
CA GLN A 37 -9.62 -2.11 19.42
C GLN A 37 -10.90 -1.87 20.22
N GLY A 38 -11.17 -2.68 21.24
CA GLY A 38 -12.47 -2.73 21.95
C GLY A 38 -12.96 -1.45 22.64
N SER A 39 -12.26 -0.31 22.54
CA SER A 39 -12.69 0.99 23.07
C SER A 39 -12.04 2.20 22.34
N GLY A 40 -11.63 2.05 21.08
CA GLY A 40 -10.96 3.13 20.34
C GLY A 40 -11.11 3.00 18.82
N PRO A 41 -10.70 4.02 18.04
CA PRO A 41 -10.67 3.90 16.59
C PRO A 41 -9.73 2.75 16.22
N GLY A 42 -10.24 1.74 15.52
CA GLY A 42 -9.44 0.61 15.05
C GLY A 42 -8.27 1.04 14.17
N ALA A 43 -7.30 0.15 13.99
CA ALA A 43 -6.18 0.36 13.07
C ALA A 43 -6.36 -0.48 11.80
N ALA A 44 -5.93 0.04 10.65
CA ALA A 44 -5.89 -0.74 9.41
C ALA A 44 -4.44 -1.04 9.03
N LEU A 45 -4.15 -2.32 8.79
CA LEU A 45 -2.85 -2.76 8.28
C LEU A 45 -2.91 -2.89 6.77
N TYR A 46 -1.87 -2.39 6.13
CA TYR A 46 -1.72 -2.39 4.68
C TYR A 46 -0.47 -3.17 4.26
N ALA A 47 -0.57 -3.92 3.17
CA ALA A 47 0.53 -4.69 2.59
C ALA A 47 0.62 -4.46 1.08
N CYS A 48 1.84 -4.27 0.57
CA CYS A 48 2.10 -4.19 -0.85
C CYS A 48 2.00 -5.57 -1.52
N ALA A 49 1.83 -5.60 -2.85
CA ALA A 49 1.75 -6.85 -3.62
C ALA A 49 2.84 -7.89 -3.26
N PRO A 50 4.15 -7.56 -3.29
CA PRO A 50 5.17 -8.57 -3.01
C PRO A 50 5.14 -9.07 -1.56
N CYS A 51 4.75 -8.23 -0.59
CA CYS A 51 4.59 -8.68 0.81
C CYS A 51 3.36 -9.57 0.98
N ARG A 52 2.28 -9.31 0.24
CA ARG A 52 1.10 -10.17 0.24
C ARG A 52 1.42 -11.55 -0.30
N GLU A 53 2.14 -11.63 -1.41
CA GLU A 53 2.55 -12.91 -2.02
C GLU A 53 3.51 -13.72 -1.13
N GLN A 54 4.48 -13.05 -0.49
CA GLN A 54 5.46 -13.72 0.39
C GLN A 54 4.88 -14.19 1.72
N CYS A 55 3.84 -13.50 2.23
CA CYS A 55 3.23 -13.79 3.52
C CYS A 55 1.84 -14.42 3.40
N ASP A 56 1.42 -14.80 2.19
CA ASP A 56 0.10 -15.37 1.88
C ASP A 56 -1.05 -14.52 2.45
N LEU A 57 -0.98 -13.20 2.26
CA LEU A 57 -1.96 -12.26 2.80
C LEU A 57 -3.06 -11.96 1.77
N THR A 58 -4.29 -12.20 2.20
CA THR A 58 -5.52 -11.87 1.48
C THR A 58 -5.90 -10.40 1.70
N PRO A 59 -6.02 -9.56 0.67
CA PRO A 59 -6.60 -8.22 0.76
C PRO A 59 -7.97 -8.20 1.46
N TYR A 60 -8.20 -7.18 2.26
CA TYR A 60 -9.42 -7.06 3.06
C TYR A 60 -10.70 -7.03 2.20
N SER A 61 -10.60 -6.50 0.98
CA SER A 61 -11.72 -6.45 0.03
C SER A 61 -12.10 -7.80 -0.59
N GLU A 62 -11.28 -8.84 -0.44
CA GLU A 62 -11.56 -10.20 -0.95
C GLU A 62 -11.79 -11.22 0.19
N GLN A 63 -11.80 -10.76 1.45
CA GLN A 63 -12.20 -11.58 2.59
C GLN A 63 -13.74 -11.73 2.61
N PRO A 64 -14.27 -12.92 2.95
CA PRO A 64 -15.72 -13.22 2.95
C PRO A 64 -16.51 -12.48 4.04
#